data_AF-A0AA43CVB7-F1
#
_entry.id   AF-A0AA43CVB7-F1
#
_cell.length_a   1.000
_cell.length_b   1.000
_cell.length_c   1.000
_cell.angle_alpha   90.00
_cell.angle_beta   90.00
_cell.angle_gamma   90.00
#
_symmetry.space_group_name_H-M   'P 1'
#
loop_
_entity.id
_entity.type
_entity.pdbx_description
1 polymer ?
#
loop_
_entity_poly.entity_id
_entity_poly.type
_entity_poly.pdbx_seq_one_letter_code
_entity_poly.pdbx_strand_id
1 'polypeptide(L)'
;GQFASFIEQAKHTNFPLVNAQGELAGIISVQDFMGVVFEHDLMDLVVVKELATTKVITAHADEDLDQTMRKIGYRNIEQVPVVDRETHRKLVGIISRRDIVAAYNRALMTRTLEDN
;
A
#
# COMPACT_ATOMS: atom_id res chain seq x y z
N GLY A 1 -13.07 18.39 0.74
CA GLY A 1 -11.58 18.42 0.72
C GLY A 1 -10.91 17.70 -0.47
N GLN A 2 -9.66 18.05 -0.80
CA GLN A 2 -8.87 17.57 -1.97
C GLN A 2 -8.73 16.05 -2.05
N PHE A 3 -8.59 15.35 -0.92
CA PHE A 3 -8.45 13.90 -0.89
C PHE A 3 -9.74 13.17 -1.30
N ALA A 4 -10.92 13.72 -0.96
CA ALA A 4 -12.21 13.16 -1.37
C ALA A 4 -12.36 13.14 -2.90
N SER A 5 -12.00 14.24 -3.57
CA SER A 5 -12.00 14.32 -5.04
C SER A 5 -10.97 13.39 -5.69
N PHE A 6 -9.82 13.17 -5.03
CA PHE A 6 -8.80 12.24 -5.50
C PHE A 6 -9.30 10.79 -5.45
N ILE A 7 -9.91 10.35 -4.35
CA ILE A 7 -10.36 8.96 -4.20
C ILE A 7 -11.58 8.63 -5.08
N GLU A 8 -12.41 9.62 -5.44
CA GLU A 8 -13.54 9.45 -6.36
C GLU A 8 -13.10 8.92 -7.74
N GLN A 9 -11.89 9.31 -8.18
CA GLN A 9 -11.33 8.92 -9.47
C GLN A 9 -10.36 7.73 -9.35
N ALA A 10 -9.95 7.38 -8.13
CA ALA A 10 -8.96 6.36 -7.89
C ALA A 10 -9.57 4.95 -8.00
N LYS A 11 -8.82 4.02 -8.59
CA LYS A 11 -9.19 2.59 -8.64
C LYS A 11 -8.75 1.80 -7.41
N HIS A 12 -7.89 2.40 -6.59
CA HIS A 12 -7.33 1.81 -5.39
C HIS A 12 -7.96 2.41 -4.15
N THR A 13 -7.88 1.70 -3.03
CA THR A 13 -8.49 2.09 -1.75
C THR A 13 -7.46 2.36 -0.66
N ASN A 14 -6.17 2.15 -0.94
CA ASN A 14 -5.06 2.34 -0.01
C ASN A 14 -3.97 3.17 -0.71
N PHE A 15 -3.44 4.17 -0.02
CA PHE A 15 -2.55 5.17 -0.60
C PHE A 15 -1.37 5.45 0.32
N PRO A 16 -0.13 5.15 -0.13
CA PRO A 16 1.07 5.63 0.54
C PRO A 16 1.13 7.15 0.48
N LEU A 17 1.45 7.78 1.62
CA LEU A 17 1.75 9.19 1.69
C LEU A 17 3.26 9.38 1.56
N VAL A 18 3.67 10.27 0.66
CA VAL A 18 5.07 10.64 0.47
C VAL A 18 5.30 12.11 0.80
N ASN A 19 6.44 12.41 1.43
CA ASN A 19 6.87 13.80 1.61
C ASN A 19 7.47 14.38 0.31
N ALA A 20 7.87 15.64 0.35
CA ALA A 20 8.46 16.33 -0.82
C ALA A 20 9.80 15.70 -1.28
N GLN A 21 10.45 14.91 -0.44
CA GLN A 21 11.69 14.19 -0.74
C GLN A 21 11.41 12.79 -1.35
N GLY A 22 10.15 12.40 -1.50
CA GLY A 22 9.75 11.07 -1.99
C GLY A 22 9.85 9.96 -0.94
N GLU A 23 9.97 10.34 0.33
CA GLU A 23 10.04 9.39 1.44
C GLU A 23 8.65 9.05 1.96
N LEU A 24 8.45 7.79 2.33
CA LEU A 24 7.23 7.29 2.92
C LEU A 24 6.98 7.97 4.28
N ALA A 25 5.87 8.70 4.36
CA ALA A 25 5.43 9.42 5.56
C ALA A 25 4.27 8.71 6.28
N GLY A 26 3.59 7.79 5.61
CA GLY A 26 2.46 7.04 6.16
C GLY A 26 1.71 6.28 5.08
N ILE A 27 0.62 5.63 5.47
CA ILE A 27 -0.35 5.03 4.56
C ILE A 27 -1.76 5.37 5.06
N ILE A 28 -2.68 5.66 4.14
CA ILE A 28 -4.08 5.94 4.46
C ILE A 28 -4.98 5.12 3.54
N SER A 29 -6.07 4.59 4.09
CA SER A 29 -7.13 3.94 3.32
C SER A 29 -8.36 4.84 3.16
N VAL A 30 -9.18 4.55 2.14
CA VAL A 30 -10.51 5.14 2.00
C VAL A 30 -11.35 4.86 3.25
N GLN A 31 -11.18 3.71 3.90
CA GLN A 31 -11.90 3.37 5.12
C GLN A 31 -11.52 4.29 6.30
N ASP A 32 -10.23 4.59 6.47
CA ASP A 32 -9.74 5.51 7.51
C ASP A 32 -10.33 6.91 7.29
N PHE A 33 -10.37 7.35 6.03
CA PHE A 33 -10.93 8.65 5.66
C PHE A 33 -12.44 8.70 5.87
N MET A 34 -13.19 7.72 5.34
CA MET A 34 -14.64 7.68 5.47
C MET A 34 -15.08 7.58 6.93
N GLY A 35 -14.34 6.86 7.78
CA GLY A 35 -14.67 6.72 9.20
C GLY A 35 -14.73 8.03 9.99
N VAL A 36 -14.07 9.10 9.51
CA VAL A 36 -14.06 10.43 10.16
C VAL A 36 -14.95 11.43 9.44
N VAL A 37 -15.14 11.26 8.14
CA VAL A 37 -15.78 12.26 7.26
C VAL A 37 -17.31 12.21 7.31
N PHE A 38 -17.90 11.16 7.89
CA PHE A 38 -19.36 11.08 8.09
C PHE A 38 -19.90 12.07 9.13
N GLU A 39 -19.06 12.73 9.92
CA GLU A 39 -19.46 13.92 10.65
C GLU A 39 -19.53 15.09 9.65
N HIS A 40 -20.75 15.45 9.26
CA HIS A 40 -21.08 16.35 8.14
C HIS A 40 -20.31 17.70 8.09
N ASP A 41 -19.74 18.15 9.21
CA ASP A 41 -19.01 19.41 9.33
C ASP A 41 -17.48 19.27 9.25
N LEU A 42 -16.93 18.05 9.26
CA LEU A 42 -15.48 17.81 9.35
C LEU A 42 -14.79 17.61 7.99
N MET A 43 -15.55 17.42 6.91
CA MET A 43 -15.02 17.01 5.60
C MET A 43 -13.98 17.97 4.98
N ASP A 44 -14.03 19.25 5.36
CA ASP A 44 -13.08 20.29 4.92
C ASP A 44 -11.98 20.59 5.94
N LEU A 45 -12.07 20.05 7.16
CA LEU A 45 -11.10 20.21 8.24
C LEU A 45 -10.16 19.00 8.40
N VAL A 46 -10.51 17.86 7.82
CA VAL A 46 -9.72 16.62 7.93
C VAL A 46 -8.36 16.77 7.26
N VAL A 47 -7.31 16.71 8.08
CA VAL A 47 -5.92 16.63 7.62
C VAL A 47 -5.56 15.16 7.39
N VAL A 48 -5.37 14.77 6.12
CA VAL A 48 -5.03 13.39 5.71
C VAL A 48 -3.88 12.78 6.51
N LYS A 49 -2.86 13.59 6.83
CA LYS A 49 -1.69 13.16 7.62
C LYS A 49 -2.07 12.71 9.03
N GLU A 50 -3.12 13.26 9.63
CA GLU A 50 -3.57 12.91 10.98
C GLU A 50 -4.34 11.59 11.02
N LEU A 51 -4.97 11.21 9.89
CA LEU A 51 -5.68 9.94 9.75
C LEU A 51 -4.76 8.78 9.32
N ALA A 52 -3.59 9.11 8.77
CA ALA A 52 -2.69 8.11 8.22
C ALA A 52 -2.01 7.27 9.30
N THR A 53 -1.88 5.98 9.04
CA THR A 53 -0.99 5.11 9.80
C THR A 53 0.46 5.47 9.47
N THR A 54 1.22 5.92 10.46
CA THR A 54 2.63 6.34 10.30
C THR A 54 3.63 5.21 10.53
N LYS A 55 3.27 4.20 11.33
CA LYS A 55 4.07 2.98 11.52
C LYS A 55 3.73 1.97 10.42
N VAL A 56 4.24 2.25 9.23
CA VAL A 56 3.95 1.46 8.04
C VAL A 56 4.83 0.21 8.01
N ILE A 57 4.22 -0.95 7.80
CA ILE A 57 4.97 -2.16 7.45
C ILE A 57 5.36 -2.05 5.98
N THR A 58 6.67 -2.17 5.71
CA THR A 58 7.23 -2.04 4.37
C THR A 58 7.91 -3.33 3.90
N ALA A 59 8.01 -3.48 2.59
CA ALA A 59 8.88 -4.44 1.94
C ALA A 59 10.08 -3.72 1.32
N HIS A 60 11.12 -4.47 0.96
CA HIS A 60 12.23 -3.94 0.16
C HIS A 60 12.19 -4.51 -1.25
N ALA A 61 12.72 -3.77 -2.22
CA ALA A 61 12.67 -4.17 -3.64
C ALA A 61 13.44 -5.47 -3.94
N ASP A 62 14.39 -5.83 -3.08
CA ASP A 62 15.23 -7.03 -3.14
C ASP A 62 14.75 -8.13 -2.17
N GLU A 63 13.62 -7.95 -1.48
CA GLU A 63 13.00 -9.01 -0.69
C GLU A 63 12.26 -10.01 -1.59
N ASP A 64 12.27 -11.27 -1.15
CA ASP A 64 11.49 -12.33 -1.79
C ASP A 64 9.98 -12.16 -1.53
N LEU A 65 9.17 -12.74 -2.43
CA LEU A 65 7.72 -12.68 -2.35
C LEU A 65 7.14 -13.48 -1.17
N ASP A 66 7.76 -14.58 -0.73
CA ASP A 66 7.34 -15.31 0.50
C ASP A 66 7.54 -14.44 1.74
N GLN A 67 8.69 -13.76 1.85
CA GLN A 67 8.95 -12.82 2.94
C GLN A 67 7.91 -11.69 2.97
N THR A 68 7.62 -11.11 1.80
CA THR A 68 6.59 -10.06 1.68
C THR A 68 5.20 -10.60 2.01
N MET A 69 4.85 -11.81 1.55
CA MET A 69 3.57 -12.45 1.84
C MET A 69 3.37 -12.70 3.34
N ARG A 70 4.41 -13.07 4.08
CA ARG A 70 4.34 -13.24 5.54
C ARG A 70 4.00 -11.93 6.26
N LYS A 71 4.57 -10.80 5.81
CA LYS A 71 4.25 -9.45 6.33
C LYS A 71 2.78 -9.11 6.10
N ILE A 72 2.26 -9.41 4.91
CA ILE A 72 0.86 -9.19 4.51
C ILE A 72 -0.10 -10.10 5.29
N GLY A 73 0.22 -11.40 5.39
CA GLY A 73 -0.62 -12.43 6.00
C GLY A 73 -0.82 -12.26 7.49
N TYR A 74 0.23 -11.90 8.24
CA TYR A 74 0.18 -11.82 9.71
C TYR A 74 -0.73 -10.70 10.25
N ARG A 75 -1.04 -9.68 9.43
CA ARG A 75 -1.75 -8.47 9.86
C ARG A 75 -3.04 -8.19 9.09
N ASN A 76 -3.50 -9.14 8.27
CA ASN A 76 -4.63 -8.93 7.34
C ASN A 76 -4.48 -7.66 6.49
N ILE A 77 -3.25 -7.34 6.09
CA ILE A 77 -2.95 -6.19 5.26
C ILE A 77 -3.24 -6.57 3.80
N GLU A 78 -3.74 -5.62 3.00
CA GLU A 78 -3.99 -5.85 1.57
C GLU A 78 -2.82 -5.44 0.68
N GLN A 79 -2.07 -4.40 1.09
CA GLN A 79 -1.01 -3.79 0.31
C GLN A 79 0.15 -3.35 1.19
N VAL A 80 1.37 -3.49 0.69
CA VAL A 80 2.59 -3.11 1.39
C VAL A 80 3.40 -2.17 0.50
N PRO A 81 3.75 -0.96 0.99
CA PRO A 81 4.70 -0.09 0.31
C PRO A 81 6.08 -0.74 0.23
N VAL A 82 6.71 -0.61 -0.92
CA VAL A 82 8.08 -1.08 -1.15
C VAL A 82 9.00 0.12 -1.05
N VAL A 83 9.99 0.04 -0.18
CA VAL A 83 11.01 1.09 0.00
C VAL A 83 12.38 0.61 -0.47
N ASP A 84 13.27 1.56 -0.72
CA ASP A 84 14.67 1.27 -1.02
C ASP A 84 15.38 0.63 0.18
N ARG A 85 16.45 -0.13 -0.09
CA ARG A 85 17.24 -0.80 0.94
C ARG A 85 18.18 0.16 1.68
N GLU A 86 18.66 1.21 1.03
CA GLU A 86 19.73 2.07 1.58
C GLU A 86 19.24 2.98 2.71
N THR A 87 18.11 3.64 2.48
CA THR A 87 17.53 4.62 3.40
C THR A 87 16.32 4.07 4.14
N HIS A 88 15.74 2.96 3.69
CA HIS A 88 14.49 2.39 4.19
C HIS A 88 13.30 3.36 4.16
N ARG A 89 13.38 4.42 3.35
CA ARG A 89 12.45 5.55 3.38
C ARG A 89 11.91 5.91 2.03
N LYS A 90 12.72 5.86 0.98
CA LYS A 90 12.30 6.24 -0.37
C LYS A 90 11.31 5.22 -0.89
N LEU A 91 10.09 5.67 -1.19
CA LEU A 91 9.07 4.81 -1.77
C LEU A 91 9.46 4.47 -3.21
N VAL A 92 9.58 3.19 -3.53
CA VAL A 92 9.90 2.71 -4.89
C VAL A 92 8.71 2.04 -5.56
N GLY A 93 7.70 1.61 -4.80
CA GLY A 93 6.48 1.04 -5.35
C GLY A 93 5.51 0.55 -4.28
N ILE A 94 4.53 -0.23 -4.71
CA ILE A 94 3.55 -0.88 -3.84
C ILE A 94 3.28 -2.29 -4.37
N ILE A 95 3.14 -3.24 -3.46
CA ILE A 95 2.78 -4.62 -3.78
C ILE A 95 1.50 -4.97 -3.04
N SER A 96 0.49 -5.43 -3.77
CA SER A 96 -0.74 -5.98 -3.20
C SER A 96 -0.65 -7.50 -3.02
N ARG A 97 -1.47 -8.04 -2.13
CA ARG A 97 -1.68 -9.50 -2.02
C ARG A 97 -2.03 -10.13 -3.37
N ARG A 98 -2.83 -9.44 -4.19
CA ARG A 98 -3.22 -9.90 -5.53
C ARG A 98 -2.02 -10.02 -6.47
N ASP A 99 -1.09 -9.06 -6.42
CA ASP A 99 0.11 -9.08 -7.26
C ASP A 99 0.97 -10.29 -6.92
N ILE A 100 1.14 -10.59 -5.62
CA ILE A 100 1.92 -11.75 -5.18
C ILE A 100 1.27 -13.07 -5.63
N VAL A 101 -0.04 -13.23 -5.43
CA VAL A 101 -0.76 -14.43 -5.88
C VAL A 101 -0.68 -14.59 -7.40
N ALA A 102 -0.83 -13.51 -8.16
CA ALA A 102 -0.69 -13.53 -9.61
C ALA A 102 0.71 -13.93 -10.05
N ALA A 103 1.76 -13.46 -9.36
CA ALA A 103 3.14 -13.84 -9.63
C ALA A 103 3.39 -15.33 -9.36
N TYR A 104 2.90 -15.88 -8.24
CA TYR A 104 2.98 -17.32 -7.96
C TYR A 104 2.28 -18.16 -9.02
N ASN A 105 1.06 -17.80 -9.40
CA ASN A 105 0.30 -18.54 -10.43
C ASN A 105 1.05 -18.55 -11.76
N ARG A 106 1.65 -17.42 -12.16
CA ARG A 106 2.46 -17.33 -13.38
C ARG A 106 3.70 -18.23 -13.31
N ALA A 107 4.38 -18.25 -12.17
CA ALA A 107 5.55 -19.09 -11.97
C ALA A 107 5.22 -20.59 -12.04
N LEU A 108 4.08 -21.00 -11.45
CA LEU A 108 3.60 -22.38 -11.53
C LEU A 108 3.24 -22.79 -12.97
N MET A 109 2.52 -21.93 -13.70
CA MET A 109 2.17 -22.18 -15.10
C MET A 109 3.41 -22.35 -15.98
N THR A 110 4.45 -21.55 -15.75
CA THR A 110 5.70 -21.62 -16.52
C THR A 110 6.40 -22.97 -16.33
N ARG A 111 6.49 -23.45 -15.08
CA ARG A 111 7.09 -24.76 -14.78
C ARG A 111 6.34 -25.93 -15.43
N THR A 112 5.00 -25.90 -15.38
CA THR A 112 4.19 -26.95 -16.02
C THR A 112 4.36 -27.00 -17.54
N LEU A 113 4.70 -25.88 -18.19
CA LEU A 113 4.97 -25.85 -19.63
C LEU A 113 6.39 -26.31 -19.98
N GLU A 114 7.36 -26.19 -19.07
CA GLU A 114 8.74 -26.65 -19.24
C GLU A 114 8.89 -28.17 -18.97
N ASP A 115 8.00 -28.75 -18.16
CA ASP A 115 7.98 -30.17 -17.81
C ASP A 115 7.21 -31.06 -18.82
N ASN A 116 6.68 -30.50 -19.92
CA ASN A 116 5.98 -31.21 -21.02
C ASN A 116 6.73 -31.08 -22.35
#